data_AF-A0A0U1D7M8-F1
#
_entry.id   AF-A0A0U1D7M8-F1
#
_cell.length_a   1.000
_cell.length_b   1.000
_cell.length_c   1.000
_cell.angle_alpha   90.00
_cell.angle_beta   90.00
_cell.angle_gamma   90.00
#
_symmetry.space_group_name_H-M   'P 1'
#
loop_
_entity.id
_entity.type
_entity.pdbx_description
1 polymer ?
#
loop_
_entity_poly.entity_id
_entity_poly.type
_entity_poly.pdbx_seq_one_letter_code
_entity_poly.pdbx_strand_id
1 'polypeptide(L)'
;MLIGNAVNLLILTVGGRGGNPPIRGRTSNGATTDADPLAQGMILTAIVISMGLAAFVLALAYRSYRLTTVEEVGNDPEDTRVSQRSSAQEEEVIPVADPHRDTDAPDELDALPGFEGSK
;
A
#
# COMPACT_ATOMS: atom_id res chain seq x y z
N MET A 1 -13.48 -5.39 14.17
CA MET A 1 -13.81 -6.47 15.13
C MET A 1 -13.58 -6.07 16.60
N LEU A 2 -13.46 -4.79 16.95
CA LEU A 2 -13.36 -4.37 18.36
C LEU A 2 -14.72 -4.47 19.07
N ILE A 3 -15.78 -3.97 18.42
CA ILE A 3 -17.13 -3.93 18.98
C ILE A 3 -17.69 -5.34 19.22
N GLY A 4 -17.50 -6.28 18.29
CA GLY A 4 -17.94 -7.67 18.46
C GLY A 4 -17.29 -8.35 19.68
N ASN A 5 -16.00 -8.09 19.93
CA ASN A 5 -15.33 -8.57 21.12
C ASN A 5 -15.87 -7.90 22.39
N ALA A 6 -16.15 -6.59 22.36
CA ALA A 6 -16.74 -5.88 23.49
C ALA A 6 -18.13 -6.41 23.87
N VAL A 7 -18.97 -6.76 22.88
CA VAL A 7 -20.29 -7.39 23.12
C VAL A 7 -20.13 -8.76 23.80
N ASN A 8 -19.16 -9.58 23.37
CA ASN A 8 -18.89 -10.86 24.01
C ASN A 8 -18.47 -10.70 25.48
N LEU A 9 -17.64 -9.69 25.78
CA LEU A 9 -17.25 -9.37 27.15
C LEU A 9 -18.42 -8.83 27.98
N LEU A 10 -19.32 -8.06 27.38
CA LEU A 10 -20.53 -7.61 28.05
C LEU A 10 -21.43 -8.78 28.44
N ILE A 11 -21.65 -9.74 27.53
CA ILE A 11 -22.43 -10.96 27.80
C ILE A 11 -21.79 -11.76 28.95
N LEU A 12 -20.46 -11.91 28.93
CA LEU A 12 -19.74 -12.59 30.01
C LEU A 12 -19.90 -11.88 31.36
N THR A 13 -19.88 -10.54 31.37
CA THR A 13 -20.04 -9.74 32.59
C THR A 13 -21.46 -9.84 33.16
N VAL A 14 -22.47 -9.85 32.28
CA VAL A 14 -23.88 -10.00 32.68
C VAL A 14 -24.20 -11.44 33.12
N GLY A 15 -23.49 -12.44 32.60
CA GLY A 15 -23.63 -13.86 32.96
C GLY A 15 -23.19 -14.21 34.39
N GLY A 16 -22.76 -13.24 35.19
CA GLY A 16 -22.49 -13.41 36.61
C GLY A 16 -21.05 -13.82 36.95
N ARG A 17 -20.83 -14.25 38.20
CA ARG A 17 -19.49 -14.61 38.69
C ARG A 17 -18.98 -15.87 37.99
N GLY A 18 -17.67 -15.92 37.76
CA GLY A 18 -16.99 -17.12 37.30
C GLY A 18 -17.19 -18.27 38.29
N GLY A 19 -17.49 -19.45 37.75
CA GLY A 19 -17.65 -20.71 38.49
C GLY A 19 -16.83 -21.83 37.84
N ASN A 20 -17.15 -23.07 38.18
CA ASN A 20 -16.61 -24.22 37.48
C ASN A 20 -16.96 -24.18 35.98
N PRO A 21 -16.14 -24.77 35.10
CA PRO A 21 -16.53 -24.97 33.72
C PRO A 21 -17.86 -25.72 33.67
N PRO A 22 -18.85 -25.32 32.83
CA PRO A 22 -20.14 -26.01 32.72
C PRO A 22 -20.00 -27.31 31.92
N ILE A 23 -19.17 -28.21 32.45
CA ILE A 23 -18.85 -29.52 31.91
C ILE A 23 -18.93 -30.48 33.08
N ARG A 24 -19.80 -31.48 32.96
CA ARG A 24 -20.03 -32.46 34.04
C ARG A 24 -18.70 -33.08 34.51
N GLY A 25 -18.52 -33.09 35.83
CA GLY A 25 -17.34 -33.67 36.48
C GLY A 25 -16.07 -32.81 36.40
N ARG A 26 -16.13 -31.59 35.85
CA ARG A 26 -14.99 -30.65 35.89
C ARG A 26 -15.18 -29.64 37.00
N THR A 27 -14.21 -29.57 37.90
CA THR A 27 -14.12 -28.56 38.95
C THR A 27 -12.91 -27.67 38.72
N SER A 28 -13.00 -26.41 39.12
CA SER A 28 -11.91 -25.44 39.07
C SER A 28 -11.71 -24.83 40.45
N ASN A 29 -10.50 -24.98 41.01
CA ASN A 29 -9.99 -24.22 42.15
C ASN A 29 -10.98 -23.97 43.31
N GLY A 30 -11.73 -24.99 43.72
CA GLY A 30 -12.65 -24.89 44.86
C GLY A 30 -13.90 -24.05 44.61
N ALA A 31 -14.24 -23.74 43.37
CA ALA A 31 -15.52 -23.10 43.04
C ALA A 31 -16.69 -24.03 43.38
N THR A 32 -17.69 -23.47 44.06
CA THR A 32 -18.85 -24.20 44.58
C THR A 32 -20.03 -24.22 43.62
N THR A 33 -20.01 -23.37 42.59
CA THR A 33 -21.04 -23.24 41.56
C THR A 33 -20.40 -23.29 40.19
N ASP A 34 -21.14 -23.78 39.20
CA ASP A 34 -20.77 -23.73 37.79
C ASP A 34 -20.99 -22.32 37.22
N ALA A 35 -20.21 -21.96 36.20
CA ALA A 35 -20.45 -20.75 35.42
C ALA A 35 -21.71 -20.91 34.56
N ASP A 36 -22.39 -19.81 34.22
CA ASP A 36 -23.63 -19.84 33.46
C ASP A 36 -23.44 -20.47 32.06
N PRO A 37 -24.02 -21.67 31.80
CA PRO A 37 -23.92 -22.33 30.50
C PRO A 37 -24.67 -21.59 29.39
N LEU A 38 -25.72 -20.84 29.72
CA LEU A 38 -26.50 -20.08 28.75
C LEU A 38 -25.66 -18.92 28.20
N ALA A 39 -25.01 -18.17 29.08
CA ALA A 39 -24.11 -17.09 28.68
C ALA A 39 -22.98 -17.61 27.76
N GLN A 40 -22.41 -18.78 28.05
CA GLN A 40 -21.36 -19.38 27.20
C GLN A 40 -21.88 -19.79 25.82
N GLY A 41 -23.06 -20.39 25.74
CA GLY A 41 -23.69 -20.73 24.46
C GLY A 41 -24.00 -19.50 23.61
N MET A 42 -24.47 -18.43 24.25
CA MET A 42 -24.72 -17.13 23.60
C MET A 42 -23.45 -16.52 23.02
N ILE A 43 -22.35 -16.52 23.78
CA ILE A 43 -21.04 -16.01 23.31
C ILE A 43 -20.54 -16.82 22.13
N LEU A 44 -20.62 -18.16 22.17
CA LEU A 44 -20.20 -19.01 21.05
C LEU A 44 -20.99 -18.67 19.77
N THR A 45 -22.30 -18.49 19.90
CA THR A 45 -23.18 -18.11 18.78
C THR A 45 -22.80 -16.73 18.23
N ALA A 46 -22.58 -15.76 19.10
CA ALA A 46 -22.20 -14.40 18.72
C ALA A 46 -20.83 -14.36 18.00
N ILE A 47 -19.86 -15.16 18.43
CA ILE A 47 -18.54 -15.28 17.79
C ILE A 47 -18.70 -15.80 16.36
N VAL A 48 -19.45 -16.89 16.16
CA VAL A 48 -19.64 -17.51 14.85
C VAL A 48 -20.35 -16.55 13.88
N ILE A 49 -21.41 -15.89 14.34
CA ILE A 49 -22.13 -14.87 13.54
C ILE A 49 -21.19 -13.72 13.17
N SER A 50 -20.41 -13.21 14.12
CA SER A 50 -19.49 -12.10 13.89
C SER A 50 -18.40 -12.47 12.89
N MET A 51 -17.85 -13.69 12.97
CA MET A 51 -16.87 -14.19 12.01
C MET A 51 -17.48 -14.32 10.60
N GLY A 52 -18.70 -14.87 10.50
CA GLY A 52 -19.41 -14.98 9.23
C GLY A 52 -19.67 -13.62 8.58
N LEU A 53 -20.15 -12.65 9.37
CA LEU A 53 -20.36 -11.28 8.90
C LEU A 53 -19.04 -10.60 8.51
N ALA A 54 -17.96 -10.83 9.25
CA ALA A 54 -16.63 -10.32 8.93
C ALA A 54 -16.16 -10.81 7.56
N ALA A 55 -16.24 -12.13 7.35
CA ALA A 55 -15.83 -12.77 6.11
C ALA A 55 -16.69 -12.29 4.93
N PHE A 56 -18.00 -12.14 5.14
CA PHE A 56 -18.91 -11.63 4.14
C PHE A 56 -18.58 -10.17 3.75
N VAL A 57 -18.41 -9.28 4.73
CA VAL A 57 -18.04 -7.88 4.48
C VAL A 57 -16.67 -7.79 3.81
N LEU A 58 -15.70 -8.62 4.21
CA LEU A 58 -14.38 -8.69 3.58
C LEU A 58 -14.48 -9.14 2.12
N ALA A 59 -15.33 -10.14 1.82
CA ALA A 59 -15.58 -10.58 0.45
C ALA A 59 -16.23 -9.48 -0.40
N LEU A 60 -17.18 -8.72 0.16
CA LEU A 60 -17.77 -7.56 -0.52
C LEU A 60 -16.75 -6.45 -0.75
N ALA A 61 -15.91 -6.15 0.24
CA ALA A 61 -14.84 -5.16 0.12
C ALA A 61 -13.84 -5.57 -0.97
N TYR A 62 -13.42 -6.83 -0.99
CA TYR A 62 -12.56 -7.37 -2.05
C TYR A 62 -13.22 -7.27 -3.43
N ARG A 63 -14.50 -7.64 -3.54
CA ARG A 63 -15.25 -7.53 -4.80
C ARG A 63 -15.40 -6.08 -5.26
N SER A 64 -15.68 -5.16 -4.34
CA SER A 64 -15.77 -3.73 -4.63
C SER A 64 -14.44 -3.18 -5.14
N TYR A 65 -13.35 -3.47 -4.43
CA TYR A 65 -11.99 -3.10 -4.85
C TYR A 65 -11.65 -3.62 -6.25
N ARG A 66 -11.95 -4.90 -6.55
CA ARG A 66 -11.74 -5.48 -7.88
C ARG A 66 -12.53 -4.80 -9.01
N LEU A 67 -13.70 -4.25 -8.72
CA LEU A 67 -14.54 -3.58 -9.71
C LEU A 67 -14.17 -2.09 -9.88
N THR A 68 -13.78 -1.43 -8.80
CA THR A 68 -13.49 0.01 -8.80
C THR A 68 -12.03 0.33 -9.11
N THR A 69 -11.08 -0.54 -8.77
CA THR A 69 -9.64 -0.30 -8.99
C THR A 69 -9.17 -0.78 -10.37
N VAL A 70 -10.09 -0.98 -11.32
CA VAL A 70 -9.71 -0.91 -12.73
C VAL A 70 -9.42 0.56 -13.00
N GLU A 71 -8.16 0.97 -12.91
CA GLU A 71 -7.72 2.23 -13.51
C GLU A 71 -7.93 2.11 -15.01
N GLU A 72 -9.08 2.56 -15.49
CA GLU A 72 -9.27 2.84 -16.90
C GLU A 72 -8.57 4.17 -17.20
N VAL A 73 -7.24 4.11 -17.34
CA VAL A 73 -6.47 5.21 -17.92
C VAL A 73 -6.81 5.20 -19.41
N GLY A 74 -7.78 6.02 -19.81
CA GLY A 74 -8.09 6.20 -21.21
C GLY A 74 -6.91 6.87 -21.90
N ASN A 75 -6.36 6.26 -22.96
CA ASN A 75 -5.36 6.91 -23.81
C ASN A 75 -5.94 8.23 -24.32
N ASP A 76 -5.41 9.33 -23.81
CA ASP A 76 -5.83 10.64 -24.26
C ASP A 76 -5.11 10.97 -25.60
N PRO A 77 -5.65 11.91 -26.40
CA PRO A 77 -5.03 12.28 -27.67
C PRO A 77 -3.63 12.90 -27.51
N GLU A 78 -3.26 13.41 -26.33
CA GLU A 78 -1.91 13.85 -25.98
C GLU A 78 -0.94 12.67 -25.83
N ASP A 79 -1.29 11.61 -25.09
CA ASP A 79 -0.46 10.39 -24.96
C ASP A 79 -0.05 9.81 -26.32
N THR A 80 -0.99 9.81 -27.27
CA THR A 80 -0.72 9.35 -28.64
C THR A 80 0.29 10.27 -29.36
N ARG A 81 0.24 11.59 -29.13
CA ARG A 81 1.20 12.54 -29.72
C ARG A 81 2.58 12.45 -29.07
N VAL A 82 2.66 12.18 -27.77
CA VAL A 82 3.93 12.02 -27.04
C VAL A 82 4.66 10.76 -27.53
N SER A 83 3.97 9.64 -27.71
CA SER A 83 4.59 8.42 -28.26
C SER A 83 5.17 8.65 -29.67
N GLN A 84 4.46 9.37 -30.54
CA GLN A 84 4.94 9.71 -31.89
C GLN A 84 6.13 10.69 -31.88
N ARG A 85 6.22 11.58 -30.88
CA ARG A 85 7.39 12.47 -30.71
C ARG A 85 8.62 11.70 -30.24
N SER A 86 8.47 10.73 -29.34
CA SER A 86 9.60 9.93 -28.87
C SER A 86 10.29 9.17 -30.01
N SER A 87 9.53 8.59 -30.93
CA SER A 87 10.08 7.96 -32.14
C SER A 87 10.72 8.94 -33.12
N ALA A 88 10.28 10.20 -33.15
CA ALA A 88 10.87 11.22 -34.01
C ALA A 88 12.15 11.83 -33.43
N GLN A 89 12.38 11.71 -32.11
CA GLN A 89 13.58 12.22 -31.43
C GLN A 89 14.70 11.16 -31.36
N GLU A 90 14.38 9.87 -31.46
CA GLU A 90 15.38 8.79 -31.62
C GLU A 90 16.08 8.81 -32.99
N GLU A 91 15.52 9.50 -33.98
CA GLU A 91 16.16 9.80 -35.27
C GLU A 91 17.12 11.01 -35.20
N GLU A 92 17.29 11.63 -34.03
CA GLU A 92 18.37 12.60 -33.80
C GLU A 92 19.70 11.84 -33.70
N VAL A 93 20.35 11.73 -34.86
CA VAL A 93 21.70 11.18 -35.09
C VAL A 93 22.59 11.45 -33.87
N ILE A 94 22.89 10.41 -33.08
CA ILE A 94 23.96 10.46 -32.09
C ILE A 94 25.22 10.86 -32.87
N PRO A 95 25.85 12.02 -32.60
CA PRO A 95 27.05 12.40 -33.32
C PRO A 95 28.12 11.36 -32.98
N VAL A 96 28.52 10.55 -33.96
CA VAL A 96 29.72 9.73 -33.83
C VAL A 96 30.87 10.71 -33.65
N ALA A 97 31.47 10.71 -32.47
CA ALA A 97 32.64 11.53 -32.19
C ALA A 97 33.74 11.19 -33.19
N ASP A 98 34.13 12.15 -34.03
CA ASP A 98 35.26 12.01 -34.95
C ASP A 98 36.55 11.95 -34.11
N PRO A 99 37.30 10.83 -34.09
CA PRO A 99 38.45 10.67 -33.20
C PRO A 99 39.67 11.52 -33.60
N HIS A 100 39.60 12.33 -34.66
CA HIS A 100 40.78 12.99 -35.25
C HIS A 100 40.68 14.53 -35.31
N ARG A 101 40.00 15.17 -34.36
CA ARG A 101 40.13 16.62 -34.19
C ARG A 101 41.39 16.93 -33.37
N ASP A 102 42.51 17.11 -34.06
CA ASP A 102 43.80 17.52 -33.50
C ASP A 102 43.68 18.96 -32.95
N THR A 103 43.81 19.15 -31.64
CA THR A 103 43.63 20.44 -30.93
C THR A 103 44.93 21.18 -30.60
N ASP A 104 46.06 20.76 -31.15
CA ASP A 104 47.39 21.25 -30.74
C ASP A 104 48.00 22.30 -31.68
N ALA A 105 47.21 22.96 -32.55
CA ALA A 105 47.70 24.10 -33.32
C ALA A 105 47.56 25.41 -32.51
N PRO A 106 48.65 26.13 -32.19
CA PRO A 106 48.60 27.34 -31.37
C PRO A 106 47.94 28.51 -32.12
N ASP A 107 47.02 29.20 -31.43
CA ASP A 107 46.26 30.35 -31.93
C ASP A 107 47.18 31.55 -32.29
N GLU A 108 47.27 31.88 -33.58
CA GLU A 108 48.01 33.06 -34.11
C GLU A 108 47.22 34.38 -33.92
N LEU A 109 46.94 34.78 -32.67
CA LEU A 109 46.25 36.05 -32.38
C LEU A 109 47.12 37.13 -31.69
N ASP A 110 48.44 36.94 -31.58
CA ASP A 110 49.32 37.88 -30.86
C ASP A 110 50.17 38.82 -31.75
N ALA A 111 49.53 39.42 -32.76
CA ALA A 111 50.18 40.45 -33.59
C ALA A 111 49.27 41.67 -33.79
N LEU A 112 49.11 42.48 -32.74
CA LEU A 112 48.67 43.88 -32.88
C LEU A 112 49.88 44.82 -32.80
N PRO A 113 49.99 45.82 -33.71
CA PRO A 113 51.23 46.56 -33.96
C PRO A 113 51.45 47.74 -33.01
N GLY A 114 52.72 48.09 -32.86
CA GLY A 114 53.26 48.89 -31.77
C GLY A 114 52.88 50.36 -31.69
N PHE A 115 52.86 50.85 -30.46
CA PHE A 115 53.03 52.26 -30.11
C PHE A 115 53.83 52.33 -28.80
N GLU A 116 55.14 52.53 -28.90
CA GLU A 116 55.87 53.38 -27.95
C GLU A 116 57.27 53.74 -28.47
N GLY A 117 57.44 55.04 -28.72
CA GLY A 117 58.67 55.70 -29.10
C GLY A 117 58.56 57.19 -28.78
N SER A 118 58.87 57.53 -27.52
CA SER A 118 59.42 58.79 -26.97
C SER A 118 59.25 60.13 -27.73
N LYS A 119 58.82 61.13 -26.93
CA LYS A 119 58.83 62.61 -27.06
C LYS A 119 57.57 63.28 -27.61
#